data_AF-A0A971X3I2-F1
#
_entry.id   AF-A0A971X3I2-F1
#
_cell.length_a   1.000
_cell.length_b   1.000
_cell.length_c   1.000
_cell.angle_alpha   90.00
_cell.angle_beta   90.00
_cell.angle_gamma   90.00
#
_symmetry.space_group_name_H-M   'P 1'
#
loop_
_entity.id
_entity.type
_entity.pdbx_description
1 polymer ?
#
loop_
_entity_poly.entity_id
_entity_poly.type
_entity_poly.pdbx_seq_one_letter_code
_entity_poly.pdbx_strand_id
1 'polypeptide(L)' 'MRSNKYGDQVLVNKKPYGSTPLSLMLDPGVYNIEVRYQGLTQKCTLTLDENRHINFVF' A
#
# COMPACT_ATOMS: atom_id res chain seq x y z
N MET A 1 10.95 -15.64 16.98
CA MET A 1 11.06 -15.43 15.52
C MET A 1 10.00 -14.42 15.14
N ARG A 2 10.36 -13.17 14.80
CA ARG A 2 9.37 -12.19 14.32
C ARG A 2 9.20 -12.48 12.83
N SER A 3 8.08 -13.09 12.47
CA SER A 3 7.66 -13.28 11.09
C SER A 3 7.64 -11.92 10.40
N ASN A 4 8.67 -11.62 9.62
CA ASN A 4 8.59 -10.61 8.58
C ASN A 4 7.52 -11.08 7.60
N LYS A 5 6.28 -10.64 7.79
CA LYS A 5 5.29 -10.61 6.72
C LYS A 5 5.70 -9.55 5.69
N TYR A 6 6.86 -9.75 5.07
CA TYR A 6 7.39 -8.92 4.00
C TYR A 6 7.25 -9.72 2.70
N GLY A 7 6.03 -9.80 2.19
CA GLY A 7 5.73 -10.53 0.95
C GLY A 7 4.50 -10.01 0.21
N ASP A 8 3.80 -9.05 0.79
CA ASP A 8 2.56 -8.51 0.26
C ASP A 8 2.91 -7.52 -0.84
N GLN A 9 2.44 -7.76 -2.06
CA GLN A 9 2.69 -6.85 -3.16
C GLN A 9 1.67 -5.72 -3.09
N VAL A 10 2.15 -4.50 -2.86
CA VAL A 10 1.33 -3.29 -2.85
C VAL A 10 1.37 -2.65 -4.22
N LEU A 11 0.19 -2.47 -4.81
CA LEU A 11 -0.02 -1.69 -6.01
C LEU A 11 -0.77 -0.42 -5.62
N VAL A 12 -0.26 0.75 -6.02
CA VAL A 12 -0.96 2.02 -5.85
C VAL A 12 -1.21 2.60 -7.24
N ASN A 13 -2.48 2.89 -7.54
CA ASN A 13 -2.92 3.36 -8.84
C ASN A 13 -2.51 2.41 -9.99
N LYS A 14 -2.70 1.10 -9.78
CA LYS A 14 -2.24 0.00 -10.66
C LYS A 14 -0.72 -0.10 -10.88
N LYS A 15 0.09 0.75 -10.23
CA LYS A 15 1.55 0.65 -10.28
C LYS A 15 2.05 -0.16 -9.09
N PRO A 16 2.89 -1.19 -9.29
CA PRO A 16 3.52 -1.91 -8.19
C PRO A 16 4.51 -0.97 -7.49
N TYR A 17 4.29 -0.72 -6.21
CA TYR A 17 5.12 0.16 -5.39
C TYR A 17 6.11 -0.60 -4.51
N GLY A 18 5.90 -1.90 -4.30
CA GLY A 18 6.83 -2.77 -3.58
C GLY A 18 6.14 -3.65 -2.57
N SER A 19 6.88 -4.06 -1.54
CA SER A 19 6.38 -4.86 -0.43
C SER A 19 6.37 -4.08 0.88
N THR A 20 5.41 -4.38 1.74
CA THR A 20 5.30 -3.77 3.08
C THR A 20 6.45 -4.21 4.01
N PRO A 21 6.85 -3.35 4.97
CA PRO A 21 6.40 -1.99 5.20
C PRO A 21 6.96 -1.02 4.17
N LEU A 22 6.08 -0.23 3.57
CA LEU A 22 6.45 0.76 2.58
C LEU A 22 5.98 2.13 3.05
N SER A 23 6.92 3.07 3.10
CA SER A 23 6.65 4.47 3.42
C SER A 23 6.71 5.28 2.13
N LEU A 24 5.59 5.91 1.78
CA LEU A 24 5.47 6.78 0.61
C LEU A 24 4.89 8.11 1.02
N MET A 25 5.42 9.18 0.43
CA MET A 25 4.80 10.48 0.46
C MET A 25 3.93 10.60 -0.79
N LEU A 26 2.63 10.73 -0.58
CA LEU A 26 1.65 10.88 -1.66
C LEU A 26 1.04 12.28 -1.58
N ASP A 27 0.91 12.92 -2.72
CA ASP A 27 0.18 14.19 -2.87
C ASP A 27 -1.32 13.98 -2.67
N PRO A 28 -2.06 15.03 -2.27
CA PRO A 28 -3.52 14.97 -2.16
C PRO A 28 -4.16 14.48 -3.46
N GLY A 29 -5.10 13.56 -3.32
CA GLY A 29 -5.73 12.87 -4.43
C GLY A 29 -6.38 11.55 -4.04
N VAL A 30 -6.99 10.89 -5.01
CA VAL A 30 -7.64 9.59 -4.83
C VAL A 30 -6.73 8.50 -5.38
N TYR A 31 -6.32 7.58 -4.51
CA TYR A 31 -5.45 6.46 -4.84
C TYR A 31 -6.19 5.14 -4.66
N ASN A 32 -6.10 4.28 -5.67
CA ASN A 32 -6.59 2.91 -5.59
C ASN A 32 -5.44 2.01 -5.18
N ILE A 33 -5.49 1.50 -3.95
CA ILE A 33 -4.49 0.58 -3.41
C ILE A 33 -5.01 -0.84 -3.59
N GLU A 34 -4.21 -1.69 -4.22
CA GLU A 34 -4.47 -3.12 -4.33
C GLU A 34 -3.33 -3.87 -3.65
N VAL A 35 -3.64 -4.67 -2.64
CA VAL A 35 -2.65 -5.48 -1.92
C VAL A 35 -2.89 -6.93 -2.25
N ARG A 36 -1.83 -7.62 -2.67
CA ARG A 36 -1.86 -9.06 -2.97
C ARG A 36 -1.04 -9.81 -1.95
N TYR A 37 -1.68 -10.66 -1.17
CA TYR A 37 -1.05 -11.50 -0.16
C TYR A 37 -1.56 -12.94 -0.25
N GLN A 38 -0.65 -13.89 -0.49
CA GLN A 38 -0.95 -15.34 -0.49
C GLN A 38 -2.21 -15.72 -1.32
N GLY A 39 -2.43 -15.04 -2.46
CA GLY A 39 -3.58 -15.28 -3.35
C GLY A 39 -4.84 -14.47 -2.99
N LEU A 40 -4.87 -13.78 -1.86
CA LEU A 40 -5.90 -12.79 -1.52
C LEU A 40 -5.55 -11.45 -2.15
N THR A 41 -6.52 -10.85 -2.82
CA THR A 41 -6.41 -9.47 -3.33
C THR A 41 -7.36 -8.59 -2.55
N GLN A 42 -6.82 -7.64 -1.80
CA GLN A 42 -7.59 -6.60 -1.15
C GLN A 42 -7.50 -5.31 -1.95
N LYS A 43 -8.62 -4.59 -2.09
CA LYS A 43 -8.69 -3.31 -2.78
C LYS A 43 -9.22 -2.27 -1.82
N CYS A 44 -8.50 -1.18 -1.66
CA CYS A 44 -8.86 -0.07 -0.79
C CYS A 44 -8.68 1.23 -1.57
N THR A 45 -9.63 2.15 -1.42
CA THR A 45 -9.50 3.49 -1.97
C THR A 45 -9.03 4.41 -0.86
N LEU A 46 -7.90 5.07 -1.06
CA LEU A 46 -7.35 6.07 -0.14
C LEU A 46 -7.57 7.45 -0.77
N THR A 47 -8.36 8.26 -0.10
CA THR A 47 -8.51 9.68 -0.42
C THR A 47 -7.60 10.46 0.51
N LEU A 48 -6.72 11.26 -0.08
CA LEU A 48 -5.83 12.18 0.61
C LEU A 48 -6.31 13.60 0.34
N ASP A 49 -6.71 14.30 1.40
CA ASP A 49 -7.10 15.71 1.31
C ASP A 49 -5.87 16.64 1.33
N GLU A 50 -4.73 16.15 1.85
CA GLU A 50 -3.45 16.87 1.93
C GLU A 50 -2.26 15.92 1.75
N ASN A 51 -1.05 16.48 1.58
CA ASN A 51 0.18 15.71 1.49
C ASN A 51 0.41 14.94 2.80
N ARG A 52 0.24 13.62 2.75
CA ARG A 52 0.36 12.76 3.93
C ARG A 52 1.43 11.71 3.71
N HIS A 53 2.25 11.51 4.73
CA HIS A 53 3.15 10.38 4.79
C HIS A 53 2.34 9.12 5.10
N ILE A 54 2.23 8.22 4.12
CA ILE A 54 1.48 6.98 4.25
C ILE A 54 2.45 5.84 4.51
N ASN A 55 2.28 5.22 5.68
CA ASN A 55 2.98 4.00 6.03
C ASN A 55 2.02 2.82 5.81
N PHE A 56 2.33 2.02 4.81
CA PHE A 56 1.65 0.76 4.58
C PHE A 56 2.24 -0.29 5.50
N VAL A 57 1.55 -0.54 6.62
CA VAL A 57 1.84 -1.66 7.53
C VAL A 57 0.59 -2.54 7.54
N PHE A 58 0.75 -3.82 7.15
CA PHE A 58 -0.29 -4.84 7.14
C PHE A 58 0.08 -5.98 8.09
#